data_AF-A0A517V7J7-F1
#
_entry.id   AF-A0A517V7J7-F1
#
_cell.length_a   1.000
_cell.length_b   1.000
_cell.length_c   1.000
_cell.angle_alpha   90.00
_cell.angle_beta   90.00
_cell.angle_gamma   90.00
#
_symmetry.space_group_name_H-M   'P 1'
#
loop_
_entity.id
_entity.type
_entity.pdbx_description
1 polymer ?
#
loop_
_entity_poly.entity_id
_entity_poly.type
_entity_poly.pdbx_seq_one_letter_code
_entity_poly.pdbx_strand_id
1 'polypeptide(L)'
;MRTCPACFKTLVKIKSDSDESEKQVCKNNRCLKSIFHSDAKCPDCGAPPAKILRGSNHYTSYLCENNHEFSEQLKPRPELYK
;
A
#
# COMPACT_ATOMS: atom_id res chain seq x y z
N MET A 1 -4.18 -16.31 12.04
CA MET A 1 -3.34 -15.19 11.55
C MET A 1 -3.70 -14.90 10.10
N ARG A 2 -3.90 -13.64 9.69
CA ARG A 2 -4.13 -13.32 8.27
C ARG A 2 -2.78 -13.07 7.58
N THR A 3 -2.56 -13.68 6.43
CA THR A 3 -1.34 -13.55 5.61
C THR A 3 -1.60 -12.67 4.37
N CYS A 4 -0.62 -11.88 3.91
CA CYS A 4 -0.74 -11.14 2.63
C CYS A 4 -0.83 -12.19 1.51
N PRO A 5 -1.90 -12.25 0.71
CA PRO A 5 -2.06 -13.25 -0.35
C PRO A 5 -1.03 -13.10 -1.48
N ALA A 6 -0.31 -11.97 -1.54
CA ALA A 6 0.71 -11.72 -2.55
C ALA A 6 2.14 -12.09 -2.10
N CYS A 7 2.45 -12.07 -0.81
CA CYS A 7 3.82 -12.35 -0.32
C CYS A 7 3.87 -13.40 0.81
N PHE A 8 2.71 -13.96 1.18
CA PHE A 8 2.50 -14.99 2.20
C PHE A 8 3.03 -14.65 3.61
N LYS A 9 3.51 -13.42 3.84
CA LYS A 9 3.91 -12.93 5.17
C LYS A 9 2.71 -12.55 6.02
N THR A 10 2.84 -12.69 7.33
CA THR A 10 1.83 -12.27 8.30
C THR A 10 1.52 -10.79 8.17
N LEU A 11 0.24 -10.44 8.10
CA LEU A 11 -0.21 -9.05 8.17
C LEU A 11 -0.03 -8.53 9.58
N VAL A 12 0.42 -7.28 9.69
CA VAL A 12 0.55 -6.59 10.96
C VAL A 12 -0.68 -5.74 11.21
N LYS A 13 -1.03 -5.59 12.49
CA LYS A 13 -2.07 -4.65 12.90
C LYS A 13 -1.44 -3.27 13.05
N ILE A 14 -2.11 -2.27 12.53
CA ILE A 14 -1.78 -0.86 12.74
C ILE A 14 -3.00 -0.15 13.32
N LYS A 15 -2.77 0.89 14.12
CA LYS A 15 -3.82 1.87 14.48
C LYS A 15 -3.71 3.03 13.50
N SER A 16 -4.80 3.39 12.83
CA SER A 16 -4.85 4.62 12.03
C SER A 16 -5.20 5.80 12.92
N ASP A 17 -4.53 6.95 12.76
CA ASP A 17 -4.84 8.17 13.53
C ASP A 17 -6.26 8.72 13.25
N SER A 18 -6.83 8.38 12.10
CA SER A 18 -8.11 8.92 11.62
C SER A 18 -9.33 8.14 12.09
N ASP A 19 -9.14 6.91 12.57
CA ASP A 19 -10.21 6.00 12.97
C ASP A 19 -9.61 5.07 14.02
N GLU A 20 -10.24 4.96 15.19
CA GLU A 20 -9.94 3.97 16.26
C GLU A 20 -10.07 2.50 15.79
N SER A 21 -10.15 2.27 14.48
CA SER A 21 -10.22 0.98 13.82
C SER A 21 -8.83 0.36 13.64
N GLU A 22 -8.66 -0.87 14.11
CA GLU A 22 -7.47 -1.67 13.81
C GLU A 22 -7.48 -2.10 12.33
N LYS A 23 -6.46 -1.72 11.56
CA LYS A 23 -6.28 -2.19 10.17
C LYS A 23 -5.18 -3.24 10.09
N GLN A 24 -5.39 -4.27 9.27
CA GLN A 24 -4.37 -5.28 8.98
C GLN A 24 -3.70 -4.98 7.64
N VAL A 25 -2.40 -4.70 7.69
CA VAL A 25 -1.62 -4.27 6.51
C VAL A 25 -0.37 -5.12 6.35
N CYS A 26 0.18 -5.17 5.15
CA CYS A 26 1.49 -5.79 4.93
C CYS A 26 2.62 -4.80 5.24
N LYS A 27 3.68 -5.21 5.93
CA LYS A 27 4.91 -4.40 6.10
C LYS A 27 5.78 -4.35 4.83
N ASN A 28 5.56 -5.25 3.88
CA ASN A 28 6.35 -5.31 2.65
C ASN A 28 5.89 -4.20 1.70
N ASN A 29 6.74 -3.19 1.49
CA ASN A 29 6.52 -2.11 0.52
C ASN A 29 6.36 -2.60 -0.93
N ARG A 30 6.62 -3.88 -1.22
CA ARG A 30 6.30 -4.51 -2.52
C ARG A 30 4.97 -5.28 -2.56
N CYS A 31 4.23 -5.40 -1.45
CA CYS A 31 2.84 -5.93 -1.44
C CYS A 31 1.89 -4.75 -1.62
N LEU A 32 0.99 -4.80 -2.60
CA LEU A 32 0.00 -3.75 -2.87
C LEU A 32 -0.90 -3.45 -1.65
N LYS A 33 -1.16 -4.46 -0.81
CA LYS A 33 -1.90 -4.34 0.46
C LYS A 33 -1.08 -3.73 1.61
N SER A 34 0.01 -3.06 1.30
CA SER A 34 0.85 -2.40 2.29
C SER A 34 0.34 -1.01 2.59
N ILE A 35 0.57 -0.55 3.83
CA ILE A 35 0.19 0.81 4.24
C ILE A 35 0.87 1.88 3.39
N PHE A 36 2.06 1.60 2.85
CA PHE A 36 2.79 2.52 1.97
C PHE A 36 2.00 2.93 0.72
N HIS A 37 1.03 2.11 0.31
CA HIS A 37 0.23 2.30 -0.92
C HIS A 37 -1.24 2.56 -0.62
N SER A 38 -1.64 2.60 0.65
CA SER A 38 -3.04 2.69 1.06
C SER A 38 -3.73 3.98 0.62
N ASP A 39 -2.95 5.06 0.52
CA ASP A 39 -3.40 6.38 0.10
C ASP A 39 -3.17 6.62 -1.41
N ALA A 40 -2.48 5.69 -2.09
CA ALA A 40 -2.12 5.87 -3.48
C ALA A 40 -3.36 5.82 -4.37
N LYS A 41 -3.51 6.83 -5.24
CA LYS A 41 -4.60 6.92 -6.20
C LYS A 41 -4.07 7.46 -7.53
N CYS A 42 -4.60 6.92 -8.62
CA CYS A 42 -4.27 7.40 -9.95
C CYS A 42 -4.66 8.89 -10.07
N PRO A 43 -3.75 9.80 -10.45
CA PRO A 43 -4.07 11.22 -10.58
C PRO A 43 -5.05 11.49 -11.73
N ASP A 44 -5.05 10.66 -12.77
CA ASP A 44 -5.90 10.87 -13.95
C ASP A 44 -7.37 10.46 -13.72
N CYS A 45 -7.61 9.42 -12.92
CA CYS A 45 -8.97 8.85 -12.76
C CYS A 45 -9.39 8.59 -11.31
N GLY A 46 -8.51 8.84 -10.33
CA GLY A 46 -8.78 8.61 -8.91
C GLY A 46 -8.85 7.13 -8.49
N ALA A 47 -8.71 6.20 -9.44
CA ALA A 47 -8.78 4.76 -9.17
C ALA A 47 -7.60 4.28 -8.32
N PRO A 48 -7.80 3.29 -7.44
CA PRO A 48 -6.71 2.71 -6.65
C PRO A 48 -5.72 1.97 -7.56
N PRO A 49 -4.47 1.78 -7.10
CA PRO A 49 -3.51 0.94 -7.80
C PRO A 49 -3.98 -0.51 -7.80
N ALA A 50 -3.98 -1.14 -8.97
CA ALA A 50 -4.33 -2.55 -9.17
C ALA A 50 -3.08 -3.45 -9.18
N LYS A 51 -1.94 -2.92 -9.62
CA LYS A 51 -0.67 -3.64 -9.71
C LYS A 51 0.51 -2.72 -9.46
N ILE A 52 1.56 -3.24 -8.84
CA ILE A 52 2.88 -2.59 -8.78
C ILE A 52 3.67 -3.01 -10.01
N LEU A 53 4.10 -2.04 -10.81
CA LEU A 53 4.96 -2.28 -11.98
C LEU A 53 6.43 -2.29 -11.56
N ARG A 54 6.85 -1.29 -10.78
CA ARG A 54 8.22 -1.11 -10.30
C ARG A 54 8.18 -0.58 -8.88
N GLY A 55 8.95 -1.17 -7.98
CA GLY A 55 9.04 -0.72 -6.58
C GLY A 55 10.48 -0.48 -6.18
N SER A 56 10.77 0.71 -5.67
CA SER A 56 12.02 1.07 -5.00
C SER A 56 11.75 1.41 -3.52
N ASN A 57 12.80 1.78 -2.77
CA ASN A 57 12.61 2.21 -1.38
C ASN A 57 12.00 3.62 -1.25
N HIS A 58 11.97 4.40 -2.34
CA HIS A 58 11.56 5.81 -2.32
C HIS A 58 10.32 6.07 -3.17
N TYR A 59 10.20 5.37 -4.30
CA TYR A 59 9.11 5.51 -5.26
C TYR A 59 8.57 4.15 -5.67
N THR A 60 7.27 4.10 -5.94
CA THR A 60 6.61 2.95 -6.54
C THR A 60 5.76 3.39 -7.72
N SER A 61 5.89 2.67 -8.82
CA SER A 61 5.08 2.81 -10.03
C SER A 61 3.97 1.77 -10.01
N TYR A 62 2.75 2.21 -10.31
CA TYR A 62 1.55 1.42 -10.29
C TYR A 62 0.86 1.44 -11.65
N LEU A 63 0.05 0.42 -11.87
CA LEU A 63 -1.01 0.41 -12.88
C LEU A 63 -2.35 0.43 -12.13
N CYS A 64 -3.22 1.40 -12.42
CA CYS A 64 -4.57 1.44 -11.83
C CYS A 64 -5.53 0.47 -12.55
N GLU A 65 -6.74 0.30 -12.00
CA GLU A 65 -7.78 -0.56 -12.61
C GLU A 65 -8.21 -0.10 -14.01
N ASN A 66 -8.09 1.20 -14.30
CA ASN A 66 -8.35 1.78 -15.63
C ASN A 66 -7.12 1.79 -16.55
N ASN A 67 -6.09 1.01 -16.21
CA ASN A 67 -4.92 0.80 -17.05
C ASN A 67 -4.03 2.06 -17.27
N HIS A 68 -4.07 3.03 -16.35
CA HIS A 68 -3.16 4.17 -16.32
C HIS A 68 -1.93 3.86 -15.48
N GLU A 69 -0.76 4.24 -15.99
CA GLU A 69 0.50 4.16 -15.24
C GLU A 69 0.75 5.45 -14.47
N PHE A 70 1.04 5.33 -13.18
CA PHE A 70 1.40 6.47 -12.34
C PHE A 70 2.44 6.06 -11.31
N SER A 71 3.16 7.04 -10.77
CA SER A 71 4.17 6.79 -9.73
C SER A 71 3.93 7.70 -8.54
N GLU A 72 4.09 7.14 -7.34
CA GLU A 72 4.08 7.93 -6.12
C GLU A 72 5.32 7.67 -5.26
N GLN A 73 5.66 8.69 -4.49
CA GLN A 73 6.64 8.56 -3.43
C GLN A 73 6.06 7.72 -2.30
N LEU A 74 6.82 6.71 -1.87
CA LEU A 74 6.44 5.94 -0.69
C LEU A 74 6.54 6.84 0.54
N LYS A 75 5.46 6.89 1.31
CA LYS A 75 5.41 7.56 2.61
C LYS A 75 5.51 6.51 3.72
N PRO A 76 6.73 6.16 4.18
CA PRO A 76 6.88 5.35 5.39
C PRO A 76 6.13 6.01 6.54
N ARG A 77 5.21 5.27 7.16
CA ARG A 77 4.54 5.66 8.41
C ARG A 77 4.94 4.71 9.54
N PRO A 78 6.23 4.71 9.96
CA PRO A 78 6.74 3.79 10.97
C PRO A 78 5.99 3.90 12.30
N GLU A 79 5.49 5.08 12.64
CA GLU A 79 4.71 5.38 13.84
C GLU A 79 3.39 4.59 13.96
N LEU A 80 2.82 4.11 12.85
CA LEU A 80 1.55 3.37 12.87
C LEU A 80 1.71 1.89 13.22
N TYR A 81 2.93 1.36 13.22
CA TYR A 81 3.21 -0.03 13.51
C TYR A 81 3.38 -0.23 15.02
N LYS A 82 2.44 -0.96 15.63
CA LYS A 82 2.53 -1.42 17.03
C LYS A 82 3.12 -2.83 17.13
#